data_AF-A0A1C5SRE3-F1
#
_entry.id   AF-A0A1C5SRE3-F1
#
_cell.length_a   1.000
_cell.length_b   1.000
_cell.length_c   1.000
_cell.angle_alpha   90.00
_cell.angle_beta   90.00
_cell.angle_gamma   90.00
#
_symmetry.space_group_name_H-M   'P 1'
#
loop_
_entity.id
_entity.type
_entity.pdbx_description
1 polymer ?
#
loop_
_entity_poly.entity_id
_entity_poly.type
_entity_poly.pdbx_seq_one_letter_code
_entity_poly.pdbx_strand_id
1 'polypeptide(L)'
;MDIFLNEIAEAEKIIESKDLGVKPSQSLFLLAKYYRYVMKYKKSKIITALTDFIKSTGINYRPSDWEKSVERQVDRTRNNPPINIEYIGITQKELEDIARLKSPPVERIAFTALCLAKYRNILCARNNNWICTSHKMLFSLSSVNKTRYEKEMMIHKLVKAGMLQPALAVGNTNLQVKFIDDSSLIVLKITDMRELGKEYMLYRGKKYARCENCGRLFYKRSNSQLYCKNCKGYQKIKTKVLTCCDCGKEFVVDSKANNKQRCDKCQHIKQLEYQRKSMAKARNIM
;
A
#
# COMPACT_ATOMS: atom_id res chain seq x y z
N MET A 1 5.82 0.73 -10.82
CA MET A 1 6.88 0.70 -9.80
C MET A 1 6.44 1.73 -8.79
N ASP A 2 6.30 1.35 -7.52
CA ASP A 2 5.77 2.29 -6.55
C ASP A 2 6.88 3.27 -6.16
N ILE A 3 6.56 4.56 -6.01
CA ILE A 3 7.52 5.59 -5.63
C ILE A 3 7.29 5.85 -4.14
N PHE A 4 8.33 5.65 -3.33
CA PHE A 4 8.30 5.88 -1.89
C PHE A 4 9.16 7.09 -1.56
N LEU A 5 8.63 8.04 -0.81
CA LEU A 5 9.37 9.23 -0.38
C LEU A 5 10.34 8.89 0.75
N ASN A 6 9.92 8.05 1.69
CA ASN A 6 10.77 7.51 2.74
C ASN A 6 10.91 5.99 2.55
N GLU A 7 12.00 5.59 1.89
CA GLU A 7 12.31 4.19 1.61
C GLU A 7 12.71 3.39 2.87
N ILE A 8 13.24 4.07 3.89
CA ILE A 8 13.68 3.44 5.15
C ILE A 8 12.45 3.03 5.97
N ALA A 9 11.51 3.95 6.17
CA ALA A 9 10.28 3.66 6.91
C ALA A 9 9.44 2.57 6.23
N GLU A 10 9.45 2.51 4.89
CA GLU A 10 8.77 1.43 4.18
C GLU A 10 9.49 0.08 4.37
N ALA A 11 10.82 0.07 4.39
CA ALA A 11 11.58 -1.14 4.69
C ALA A 11 11.28 -1.67 6.10
N GLU A 12 11.16 -0.80 7.10
CA GLU A 12 10.78 -1.17 8.47
C GLU A 12 9.39 -1.80 8.53
N LYS A 13 8.40 -1.21 7.85
CA LYS A 13 7.04 -1.80 7.73
C LYS A 13 7.06 -3.18 7.07
N ILE A 14 7.92 -3.40 6.09
CA ILE A 14 8.07 -4.71 5.45
C ILE A 14 8.64 -5.73 6.45
N ILE A 15 9.61 -5.33 7.27
CA ILE A 15 10.20 -6.18 8.31
C ILE A 15 9.15 -6.56 9.37
N GLU A 16 8.34 -5.60 9.81
CA GLU A 16 7.28 -5.81 10.80
C GLU A 16 6.16 -6.70 10.26
N SER A 17 5.69 -6.43 9.04
CA SER A 17 4.58 -7.17 8.43
C SER A 17 4.97 -8.57 7.98
N LYS A 18 6.28 -8.83 7.78
CA LYS A 18 6.83 -10.06 7.18
C LYS A 18 6.17 -10.44 5.84
N ASP A 19 5.67 -9.43 5.12
CA ASP A 19 5.03 -9.60 3.82
C ASP A 19 5.85 -8.90 2.72
N LEU A 20 6.25 -9.65 1.70
CA LEU A 20 6.95 -9.10 0.53
C LEU A 20 5.99 -8.43 -0.46
N GLY A 21 4.68 -8.60 -0.29
CA GLY A 21 3.64 -8.02 -1.10
C GLY A 21 3.64 -8.54 -2.54
N VAL A 22 2.93 -7.80 -3.42
CA VAL A 22 2.68 -8.21 -4.82
C VAL A 22 3.95 -8.19 -5.69
N LYS A 23 4.96 -7.40 -5.32
CA LYS A 23 6.20 -7.24 -6.11
C LYS A 23 7.44 -7.47 -5.23
N PRO A 24 7.79 -8.74 -4.98
CA PRO A 24 8.89 -9.09 -4.08
C PRO A 24 10.23 -8.43 -4.43
N SER A 25 10.55 -8.29 -5.72
CA SER A 25 11.81 -7.65 -6.13
C SER A 25 11.95 -6.20 -5.67
N GLN A 26 10.85 -5.45 -5.60
CA GLN A 26 10.87 -4.07 -5.11
C GLN A 26 11.06 -4.03 -3.59
N SER A 27 10.34 -4.89 -2.86
CA SER A 27 10.45 -5.04 -1.41
C SER A 27 11.85 -5.48 -1.00
N LEU A 28 12.42 -6.47 -1.70
CA LEU A 28 13.80 -6.91 -1.49
C LEU A 28 14.83 -5.80 -1.76
N PHE A 29 14.57 -4.94 -2.73
CA PHE A 29 15.45 -3.80 -3.00
C PHE A 29 15.42 -2.76 -1.87
N LEU A 30 14.25 -2.47 -1.31
CA LEU A 30 14.11 -1.58 -0.14
C LEU A 30 14.80 -2.18 1.09
N LEU A 31 14.59 -3.46 1.37
CA LEU A 31 15.27 -4.18 2.46
C LEU A 31 16.79 -4.21 2.25
N ALA A 32 17.26 -4.44 1.02
CA ALA A 32 18.69 -4.42 0.71
C ALA A 32 19.31 -3.04 0.98
N LYS A 33 18.61 -1.95 0.64
CA LYS A 33 19.03 -0.59 0.98
C LYS A 33 19.09 -0.39 2.48
N TYR A 34 18.06 -0.81 3.21
CA TYR A 34 18.02 -0.73 4.67
C TYR A 34 19.20 -1.46 5.32
N TYR A 35 19.44 -2.72 4.95
CA TYR A 35 20.56 -3.50 5.50
C TYR A 35 21.93 -2.92 5.16
N ARG A 36 22.09 -2.31 3.98
CA ARG A 36 23.35 -1.69 3.58
C ARG A 36 23.61 -0.37 4.30
N TYR A 37 22.64 0.52 4.36
CA TYR A 37 22.86 1.91 4.80
C TYR A 37 22.53 2.13 6.28
N VAL A 38 21.49 1.48 6.80
CA VAL A 38 21.09 1.60 8.22
C VAL A 38 21.89 0.62 9.06
N MET A 39 21.86 -0.67 8.70
CA MET A 39 22.54 -1.74 9.46
C MET A 39 24.04 -1.89 9.11
N LYS A 40 24.52 -1.21 8.06
CA LYS A 40 25.92 -1.23 7.61
C LYS A 40 26.48 -2.63 7.31
N TYR A 41 25.65 -3.54 6.81
CA TYR A 41 26.07 -4.91 6.50
C TYR A 41 26.91 -5.00 5.21
N LYS A 42 27.84 -5.96 5.19
CA LYS A 42 28.59 -6.34 3.97
C LYS A 42 27.69 -7.14 3.03
N LYS A 43 28.04 -7.17 1.72
CA LYS A 43 27.26 -7.83 0.66
C LYS A 43 26.84 -9.27 1.02
N SER A 44 27.76 -10.09 1.52
CA SER A 44 27.47 -11.49 1.90
C SER A 44 26.39 -11.57 2.97
N LYS A 45 26.53 -10.80 4.05
CA LYS A 45 25.55 -10.76 5.16
C LYS A 45 24.18 -10.24 4.70
N ILE A 46 24.13 -9.28 3.77
CA ILE A 46 22.87 -8.79 3.20
C ILE A 46 22.16 -9.91 2.43
N ILE A 47 22.89 -10.67 1.61
CA ILE A 47 22.30 -11.78 0.84
C ILE A 47 21.74 -12.83 1.80
N THR A 48 22.50 -13.24 2.82
CA THR A 48 22.02 -14.18 3.84
C THR A 48 20.76 -13.67 4.54
N ALA A 49 20.77 -12.42 5.01
CA ALA A 49 19.63 -11.81 5.70
C ALA A 49 18.37 -11.73 4.82
N LEU A 50 18.51 -11.39 3.53
CA LEU A 50 17.37 -11.38 2.59
C LEU A 50 16.85 -12.78 2.32
N THR A 51 17.73 -13.76 2.15
CA THR A 51 17.34 -15.16 1.94
C THR A 51 16.59 -15.71 3.15
N ASP A 52 17.06 -15.43 4.36
CA ASP A 52 16.39 -15.84 5.59
C ASP A 52 15.05 -15.12 5.79
N PHE A 53 14.98 -13.84 5.41
CA PHE A 53 13.72 -13.11 5.39
C PHE A 53 12.70 -13.75 4.43
N ILE A 54 13.11 -14.10 3.20
CA ILE A 54 12.22 -14.76 2.23
C ILE A 54 11.69 -16.08 2.80
N LYS A 55 12.54 -16.92 3.39
CA LYS A 55 12.13 -18.18 4.03
C LYS A 55 11.08 -17.94 5.14
N SER A 56 11.19 -16.84 5.87
CA SER A 56 10.26 -16.50 6.96
C SER A 56 8.85 -16.07 6.49
N THR A 57 8.70 -15.66 5.22
CA THR A 57 7.43 -15.15 4.66
C THR A 57 6.44 -16.25 4.26
N GLY A 58 6.80 -17.53 4.41
CA GLY A 58 5.94 -18.67 4.05
C GLY A 58 5.79 -18.91 2.54
N ILE A 59 6.53 -18.16 1.71
CA ILE A 59 6.62 -18.39 0.26
C ILE A 59 7.41 -19.69 0.01
N ASN A 60 6.97 -20.51 -0.96
CA ASN A 60 7.72 -21.68 -1.40
C ASN A 60 9.07 -21.23 -2.00
N TYR A 61 10.13 -21.34 -1.20
CA TYR A 61 11.47 -20.87 -1.56
C TYR A 61 12.20 -21.93 -2.38
N ARG A 62 12.58 -21.56 -3.61
CA ARG A 62 13.49 -22.32 -4.45
C ARG A 62 14.75 -21.48 -4.72
N PRO A 63 15.95 -21.95 -4.35
CA PRO A 63 17.18 -21.18 -4.52
C PRO A 63 17.37 -20.62 -5.94
N SER A 64 17.13 -21.45 -6.96
CA SER A 64 17.29 -21.09 -8.37
C SER A 64 16.43 -19.90 -8.82
N ASP A 65 15.29 -19.69 -8.18
CA ASP A 65 14.34 -18.62 -8.54
C ASP A 65 14.76 -17.27 -7.93
N TRP A 66 15.46 -17.30 -6.78
CA TRP A 66 15.66 -16.10 -5.94
C TRP A 66 17.11 -15.63 -5.87
N GLU A 67 18.11 -16.51 -5.93
CA GLU A 67 19.53 -16.15 -5.73
C GLU A 67 19.95 -15.02 -6.68
N LYS A 68 19.77 -15.21 -7.99
CA LYS A 68 20.09 -14.20 -9.01
C LYS A 68 19.31 -12.89 -8.82
N SER A 69 18.07 -12.98 -8.32
CA SER A 69 17.21 -11.83 -8.10
C SER A 69 17.67 -11.02 -6.89
N VAL A 70 18.00 -11.69 -5.79
CA VAL A 70 18.52 -11.11 -4.54
C VAL A 70 19.87 -10.46 -4.80
N GLU A 71 20.81 -11.17 -5.42
CA GLU A 71 22.12 -10.62 -5.75
C GLU A 71 22.01 -9.36 -6.62
N ARG A 72 21.14 -9.40 -7.65
CA ARG A 72 20.88 -8.24 -8.49
C ARG A 72 20.33 -7.06 -7.70
N GLN A 73 19.42 -7.28 -6.74
CA GLN A 73 18.93 -6.19 -5.89
C GLN A 73 20.06 -5.63 -5.01
N VAL A 74 20.86 -6.49 -4.39
CA VAL A 74 21.96 -6.08 -3.51
C VAL A 74 23.03 -5.31 -4.29
N ASP A 75 23.35 -5.68 -5.52
CA ASP A 75 24.33 -4.94 -6.31
C ASP A 75 23.81 -3.58 -6.78
N ARG A 76 22.52 -3.47 -7.12
CA ARG A 76 21.88 -2.19 -7.46
C ARG A 76 21.96 -1.16 -6.33
N THR A 77 22.02 -1.59 -5.07
CA THR A 77 22.07 -0.66 -3.93
C THR A 77 23.33 0.20 -3.89
N ARG A 78 24.44 -0.22 -4.53
CA ARG A 78 25.70 0.54 -4.53
C ARG A 78 25.55 1.93 -5.15
N ASN A 79 24.76 2.02 -6.21
CA ASN A 79 24.57 3.25 -6.98
C ASN A 79 23.24 3.96 -6.65
N ASN A 80 22.50 3.45 -5.67
CA ASN A 80 21.16 3.93 -5.33
C ASN A 80 21.01 4.03 -3.81
N PRO A 81 21.48 5.12 -3.19
CA PRO A 81 21.25 5.36 -1.77
C PRO A 81 19.75 5.44 -1.47
N PRO A 82 19.34 5.19 -0.20
CA PRO A 82 17.96 5.33 0.21
C PRO A 82 17.51 6.78 0.11
N ILE A 83 16.29 6.96 -0.40
CA ILE A 83 15.62 8.25 -0.47
C ILE A 83 14.83 8.45 0.82
N ASN A 84 15.05 9.58 1.48
CA ASN A 84 14.33 9.98 2.67
C ASN A 84 13.84 11.42 2.51
N ILE A 85 12.62 11.55 2.01
CA ILE A 85 11.89 12.81 1.83
C ILE A 85 10.67 12.75 2.75
N GLU A 86 10.52 13.75 3.61
CA GLU A 86 9.41 13.82 4.56
C GLU A 86 8.07 14.07 3.83
N TYR A 87 8.04 15.09 2.97
CA TYR A 87 6.89 15.40 2.13
C TYR A 87 7.29 16.21 0.90
N ILE A 88 6.41 16.24 -0.11
CA ILE A 88 6.44 17.20 -1.21
C ILE A 88 5.39 18.27 -0.95
N GLY A 89 5.82 19.52 -0.84
CA GLY A 89 4.93 20.67 -0.63
C GLY A 89 4.31 21.14 -1.94
N ILE A 90 2.98 21.27 -1.95
CA ILE A 90 2.22 21.87 -3.04
C ILE A 90 1.62 23.19 -2.56
N THR A 91 1.80 24.24 -3.34
CA THR A 91 1.40 25.59 -2.96
C THR A 91 -0.04 25.90 -3.33
N GLN A 92 -0.62 26.91 -2.67
CA GLN A 92 -1.98 27.36 -2.95
C GLN A 92 -2.15 27.80 -4.41
N LYS A 93 -1.21 28.59 -4.93
CA LYS A 93 -1.22 29.10 -6.31
C LYS A 93 -1.18 27.96 -7.34
N GLU A 94 -0.35 26.95 -7.11
CA GLU A 94 -0.31 25.75 -7.97
C GLU A 94 -1.67 25.03 -8.02
N LEU A 95 -2.35 24.92 -6.87
CA LEU A 95 -3.67 24.29 -6.79
C LEU A 95 -4.76 25.12 -7.45
N GLU A 96 -4.69 26.45 -7.34
CA GLU A 96 -5.58 27.38 -8.04
C GLU A 96 -5.40 27.30 -9.55
N ASP A 97 -4.14 27.29 -10.02
CA ASP A 97 -3.78 27.14 -11.43
C ASP A 97 -4.34 25.84 -12.02
N ILE A 98 -4.21 24.74 -11.29
CA ILE A 98 -4.80 23.45 -11.67
C ILE A 98 -6.33 23.55 -11.70
N ALA A 99 -6.97 24.13 -10.69
CA ALA A 99 -8.42 24.23 -10.61
C ALA A 99 -9.04 25.05 -11.77
N ARG A 100 -8.31 25.98 -12.37
CA ARG A 100 -8.77 26.75 -13.55
C ARG A 100 -9.01 25.90 -14.79
N LEU A 101 -8.49 24.67 -14.86
CA LEU A 101 -8.70 23.75 -15.98
C LEU A 101 -10.15 23.24 -16.11
N LYS A 102 -10.95 23.32 -15.02
CA LYS A 102 -12.37 22.94 -14.94
C LYS A 102 -12.66 21.54 -15.49
N SER A 103 -11.75 20.60 -15.30
CA SER A 103 -11.85 19.25 -15.84
C SER A 103 -11.17 18.26 -14.91
N PRO A 104 -11.93 17.48 -14.10
CA PRO A 104 -11.37 16.60 -13.09
C PRO A 104 -10.32 15.58 -13.59
N PRO A 105 -10.42 15.00 -14.81
CA PRO A 105 -9.35 14.17 -15.37
C PRO A 105 -8.08 14.94 -15.69
N VAL A 106 -8.20 16.12 -16.31
CA VAL A 106 -7.06 16.95 -16.74
C VAL A 106 -6.36 17.58 -15.53
N GLU A 107 -7.13 18.02 -14.54
CA GLU A 107 -6.63 18.51 -13.25
C GLU A 107 -5.76 17.45 -12.54
N ARG A 108 -6.22 16.19 -12.49
CA ARG A 108 -5.43 15.09 -11.90
C ARG A 108 -4.13 14.85 -12.64
N ILE A 109 -4.12 14.97 -13.97
CA ILE A 109 -2.89 14.82 -14.76
C ILE A 109 -1.93 15.96 -14.46
N ALA A 110 -2.40 17.21 -14.44
CA ALA A 110 -1.59 18.38 -14.08
C ALA A 110 -1.00 18.25 -12.67
N PHE A 111 -1.82 17.88 -11.69
CA PHE A 111 -1.39 17.67 -10.31
C PHE A 111 -0.33 16.55 -10.20
N THR A 112 -0.53 15.44 -10.89
CA THR A 112 0.41 14.31 -10.89
C THR A 112 1.73 14.71 -11.54
N ALA A 113 1.69 15.45 -12.65
CA ALA A 113 2.85 16.00 -13.32
C ALA A 113 3.66 16.94 -12.41
N LEU A 114 2.97 17.84 -11.70
CA LEU A 114 3.55 18.75 -10.72
C LEU A 114 4.30 17.99 -9.61
N CYS A 115 3.64 17.00 -8.99
CA CYS A 115 4.25 16.20 -7.92
C CYS A 115 5.49 15.45 -8.40
N LEU A 116 5.46 14.88 -9.61
CA LEU A 116 6.59 14.17 -10.19
C LEU A 116 7.77 15.10 -10.50
N ALA A 117 7.49 16.30 -11.02
CA ALA A 117 8.52 17.30 -11.29
C ALA A 117 9.17 17.80 -10.00
N LYS A 118 8.38 18.16 -8.97
CA LYS A 118 8.92 18.56 -7.66
C LYS A 118 9.71 17.44 -6.99
N TYR A 119 9.20 16.21 -7.01
CA TYR A 119 9.95 15.04 -6.54
C TYR A 119 11.33 14.93 -7.20
N ARG A 120 11.38 15.10 -8.52
CA ARG A 120 12.63 15.01 -9.26
C ARG A 120 13.56 16.20 -9.00
N ASN A 121 13.02 17.40 -8.79
CA ASN A 121 13.80 18.57 -8.41
C ASN A 121 14.46 18.41 -7.02
N ILE A 122 13.76 17.78 -6.07
CA ILE A 122 14.34 17.44 -4.75
C ILE A 122 15.53 16.48 -4.92
N LEU A 123 15.41 15.48 -5.80
CA LEU A 123 16.49 14.53 -6.06
C LEU A 123 17.65 15.11 -6.88
N CYS A 124 17.37 16.08 -7.75
CA CYS A 124 18.35 16.67 -8.64
C CYS A 124 18.05 18.15 -8.84
N ALA A 125 18.88 19.01 -8.25
CA ALA A 125 18.72 20.46 -8.31
C ALA A 125 18.74 21.03 -9.76
N ARG A 126 19.43 20.35 -10.69
CA ARG A 126 19.52 20.76 -12.11
C ARG A 126 18.41 20.17 -12.99
N ASN A 127 17.40 19.52 -12.41
CA ASN A 127 16.35 18.86 -13.19
C ASN A 127 15.47 19.82 -13.99
N ASN A 128 15.40 21.10 -13.65
CA ASN A 128 14.65 22.10 -14.42
C ASN A 128 13.19 21.66 -14.74
N ASN A 129 12.48 21.14 -13.73
CA ASN A 129 11.04 20.81 -13.81
C ASN A 129 10.66 19.72 -14.83
N TRP A 130 11.61 18.90 -15.28
CA TRP A 130 11.35 17.78 -16.17
C TRP A 130 10.71 16.59 -15.44
N ILE A 131 9.76 15.94 -16.10
CA ILE A 131 9.16 14.68 -15.67
C ILE A 131 9.95 13.55 -16.32
N CYS A 132 10.77 12.83 -15.54
CA CYS A 132 11.55 11.68 -16.04
C CYS A 132 10.74 10.37 -16.08
N THR A 133 9.42 10.45 -16.17
CA THR A 133 8.49 9.31 -16.06
C THR A 133 7.68 9.15 -17.34
N SER A 134 7.47 7.90 -17.78
CA SER A 134 6.71 7.63 -19.01
C SER A 134 5.25 8.08 -18.92
N HIS A 135 4.64 8.42 -20.06
CA HIS A 135 3.20 8.73 -20.15
C HIS A 135 2.34 7.64 -19.50
N LYS A 136 2.66 6.35 -19.72
CA LYS A 136 1.94 5.22 -19.11
C LYS A 136 1.89 5.34 -17.59
N MET A 137 3.02 5.66 -16.96
CA MET A 137 3.11 5.79 -15.51
C MET A 137 2.44 7.09 -15.02
N LEU A 138 2.58 8.20 -15.75
CA LEU A 138 1.86 9.47 -15.47
C LEU A 138 0.34 9.24 -15.41
N PHE A 139 -0.24 8.56 -16.39
CA PHE A 139 -1.68 8.26 -16.40
C PHE A 139 -2.11 7.23 -15.35
N SER A 140 -1.22 6.28 -15.02
CA SER A 140 -1.47 5.32 -13.94
C SER A 140 -1.56 6.01 -12.59
N LEU A 141 -0.62 6.92 -12.29
CA LEU A 141 -0.59 7.66 -11.02
C LEU A 141 -1.73 8.66 -10.90
N SER A 142 -2.14 9.28 -12.01
CA SER A 142 -3.29 10.21 -12.04
C SER A 142 -4.66 9.52 -11.97
N SER A 143 -4.70 8.18 -11.97
CA SER A 143 -5.94 7.39 -11.98
C SER A 143 -6.88 7.77 -13.14
N VAL A 144 -6.31 8.07 -14.31
CA VAL A 144 -7.06 8.41 -15.52
C VAL A 144 -7.07 7.23 -16.49
N ASN A 145 -8.16 6.45 -16.41
CA ASN A 145 -8.41 5.29 -17.26
C ASN A 145 -9.20 5.71 -18.50
N LYS A 146 -8.47 6.21 -19.50
CA LYS A 146 -8.99 6.64 -20.80
C LYS A 146 -8.26 5.98 -21.97
N THR A 147 -8.84 6.06 -23.15
CA THR A 147 -8.21 5.57 -24.39
C THR A 147 -6.90 6.32 -24.68
N ARG A 148 -6.04 5.76 -25.53
CA ARG A 148 -4.78 6.41 -25.92
C ARG A 148 -5.04 7.78 -26.56
N TYR A 149 -6.04 7.88 -27.43
CA TYR A 149 -6.41 9.12 -28.09
C TYR A 149 -6.86 10.20 -27.10
N GLU A 150 -7.78 9.89 -26.19
CA GLU A 150 -8.22 10.83 -25.15
C GLU A 150 -7.06 11.29 -24.25
N LYS A 151 -6.13 10.37 -23.93
CA LYS A 151 -4.93 10.69 -23.14
C LYS A 151 -4.05 11.74 -23.82
N GLU A 152 -3.77 11.57 -25.10
CA GLU A 152 -3.01 12.55 -25.87
C GLU A 152 -3.77 13.88 -25.99
N MET A 153 -5.09 13.86 -26.19
CA MET A 153 -5.90 15.09 -26.16
C MET A 153 -5.80 15.84 -24.83
N MET A 154 -5.79 15.12 -23.71
CA MET A 154 -5.65 15.74 -22.38
C MET A 154 -4.26 16.36 -22.18
N ILE A 155 -3.19 15.72 -22.67
CA ILE A 155 -1.84 16.31 -22.67
C ILE A 155 -1.83 17.55 -23.56
N HIS A 156 -2.36 17.46 -24.78
CA HIS A 156 -2.45 18.60 -25.69
C HIS A 156 -3.20 19.78 -25.07
N LYS A 157 -4.29 19.53 -24.33
CA LYS A 157 -5.02 20.58 -23.59
C LYS A 157 -4.13 21.27 -22.53
N LEU A 158 -3.31 20.52 -21.80
CA LEU A 158 -2.36 21.07 -20.83
C LEU A 158 -1.23 21.87 -21.49
N VAL A 159 -0.76 21.41 -22.64
CA VAL A 159 0.24 22.13 -23.44
C VAL A 159 -0.33 23.44 -23.98
N LYS A 160 -1.54 23.41 -24.54
CA LYS A 160 -2.24 24.62 -25.00
C LYS A 160 -2.52 25.61 -23.87
N ALA A 161 -2.73 25.12 -22.64
CA ALA A 161 -2.87 25.94 -21.45
C ALA A 161 -1.54 26.50 -20.90
N GLY A 162 -0.40 26.19 -21.53
CA GLY A 162 0.93 26.64 -21.10
C GLY A 162 1.45 25.96 -19.83
N MET A 163 0.77 24.92 -19.33
CA MET A 163 1.14 24.24 -18.09
C MET A 163 2.23 23.20 -18.31
N LEU A 164 2.23 22.55 -19.47
CA LEU A 164 3.23 21.55 -19.86
C LEU A 164 3.92 21.96 -21.16
N GLN A 165 5.21 21.65 -21.27
CA GLN A 165 5.98 21.79 -22.50
C GLN A 165 6.59 20.43 -22.89
N PRO A 166 6.26 19.87 -24.07
CA PRO A 166 6.94 18.69 -24.59
C PRO A 166 8.40 18.98 -24.95
N ALA A 167 9.25 17.96 -24.87
CA ALA A 167 10.61 18.04 -25.38
C ALA A 167 10.61 18.28 -26.90
N LEU A 168 11.52 19.13 -27.37
CA LEU A 168 11.66 19.44 -28.81
C LEU A 168 12.34 18.33 -29.61
N ALA A 169 13.06 17.44 -28.93
CA ALA A 169 13.77 16.33 -29.56
C ALA A 169 12.78 15.28 -30.09
N VAL A 170 12.93 14.91 -31.36
CA VAL A 170 12.09 13.89 -32.00
C VAL A 170 12.20 12.55 -31.24
N GLY A 171 11.05 11.92 -30.97
CA GLY A 171 10.97 10.67 -30.22
C GLY A 171 11.04 10.83 -28.69
N ASN A 172 11.37 12.03 -28.19
CA ASN A 172 11.36 12.30 -26.77
C ASN A 172 9.94 12.65 -26.30
N THR A 173 9.37 11.80 -25.44
CA THR A 173 8.04 11.99 -24.86
C THR A 173 8.08 12.65 -23.48
N ASN A 174 9.23 13.19 -23.07
CA ASN A 174 9.33 13.86 -21.79
C ASN A 174 8.58 15.20 -21.82
N LEU A 175 8.01 15.54 -20.67
CA LEU A 175 7.23 16.74 -20.45
C LEU A 175 7.91 17.58 -19.37
N GLN A 176 7.95 18.89 -19.56
CA GLN A 176 8.41 19.87 -18.59
C GLN A 176 7.21 20.60 -17.98
N VAL A 177 7.21 20.77 -16.66
CA VAL A 177 6.18 21.53 -15.93
C VAL A 177 6.57 23.01 -15.90
N LYS A 178 5.64 23.90 -16.24
CA LYS A 178 5.89 25.35 -16.35
C LYS A 178 5.24 26.22 -15.27
N PHE A 179 4.35 25.65 -14.47
CA PHE A 179 3.58 26.38 -13.46
C PHE A 179 4.02 26.05 -12.03
N ILE A 180 5.29 25.65 -11.84
CA ILE A 180 5.84 25.44 -10.49
C ILE A 180 6.03 26.80 -9.82
N ASP A 181 5.54 26.91 -8.60
CA ASP A 181 5.65 28.09 -7.76
C ASP A 181 6.14 27.67 -6.37
N ASP A 182 7.34 28.14 -6.01
CA ASP A 182 7.95 27.87 -4.70
C ASP A 182 7.85 29.08 -3.74
N SER A 183 7.19 30.17 -4.18
CA SER A 183 7.08 31.42 -3.42
C SER A 183 5.82 31.48 -2.54
N SER A 184 4.76 30.76 -2.92
CA SER A 184 3.48 30.79 -2.21
C SER A 184 3.42 29.82 -1.02
N LEU A 185 2.41 29.98 -0.15
CA LEU A 185 2.19 29.11 1.00
C LEU A 185 1.92 27.66 0.60
N ILE A 186 2.57 26.71 1.29
CA ILE A 186 2.35 25.28 1.14
C ILE A 186 1.05 24.90 1.84
N VAL A 187 0.07 24.42 1.07
CA VAL A 187 -1.27 24.05 1.57
C VAL A 187 -1.44 22.54 1.66
N LEU A 188 -0.77 21.78 0.79
CA LEU A 188 -0.88 20.34 0.75
C LEU A 188 0.50 19.68 0.85
N LYS A 189 0.65 18.74 1.78
CA LYS A 189 1.87 17.95 1.98
C LYS A 189 1.64 16.52 1.48
N ILE A 190 2.35 16.14 0.43
CA ILE A 190 2.25 14.81 -0.17
C ILE A 190 3.27 13.89 0.49
N THR A 191 2.80 12.83 1.14
CA THR A 191 3.64 11.83 1.80
C THR A 191 3.65 10.48 1.07
N ASP A 192 2.69 10.23 0.18
CA ASP A 192 2.57 9.00 -0.62
C ASP A 192 2.36 9.31 -2.11
N MET A 193 3.28 8.85 -2.96
CA MET A 193 3.26 9.09 -4.40
C MET A 193 2.51 8.01 -5.19
N ARG A 194 2.02 6.94 -4.54
CA ARG A 194 1.41 5.79 -5.24
C ARG A 194 0.06 6.11 -5.87
N GLU A 195 -0.68 7.08 -5.31
CA GLU A 195 -2.09 7.35 -5.64
C GLU A 195 -2.38 8.85 -5.84
N LEU A 196 -1.48 9.58 -6.52
CA LEU A 196 -1.53 11.05 -6.69
C LEU A 196 -2.85 11.59 -7.23
N GLY A 197 -3.45 10.91 -8.22
CA GLY A 197 -4.75 11.32 -8.75
C GLY A 197 -5.88 11.24 -7.74
N LYS A 198 -5.82 10.28 -6.80
CA LYS A 198 -6.79 10.17 -5.70
C LYS A 198 -6.49 11.16 -4.60
N GLU A 199 -5.22 11.48 -4.36
CA GLU A 199 -4.78 12.52 -3.41
C GLU A 199 -5.37 13.88 -3.77
N TYR A 200 -5.29 14.27 -5.06
CA TYR A 200 -5.94 15.50 -5.53
C TYR A 200 -7.46 15.47 -5.36
N MET A 201 -8.10 14.32 -5.60
CA MET A 201 -9.55 14.18 -5.41
C MET A 201 -9.94 14.28 -3.93
N LEU A 202 -9.12 13.75 -3.03
CA LEU A 202 -9.29 13.90 -1.58
C LEU A 202 -9.21 15.38 -1.18
N TYR A 203 -8.20 16.10 -1.67
CA TYR A 203 -8.08 17.55 -1.48
C TYR A 203 -9.31 18.31 -1.98
N ARG A 204 -9.89 17.92 -3.13
CA ARG A 204 -11.14 18.48 -3.68
C ARG A 204 -12.40 18.02 -2.93
N GLY A 205 -12.28 17.41 -1.75
CA GLY A 205 -13.40 17.00 -0.89
C GLY A 205 -14.16 15.77 -1.41
N LYS A 206 -13.57 14.94 -2.28
CA LYS A 206 -14.19 13.68 -2.69
C LYS A 206 -14.02 12.61 -1.62
N LYS A 207 -14.90 11.59 -1.66
CA LYS A 207 -15.00 10.49 -0.67
C LYS A 207 -13.85 9.47 -0.79
N TYR A 208 -12.61 9.92 -0.64
CA TYR A 208 -11.44 9.05 -0.53
C TYR A 208 -10.97 8.97 0.93
N ALA A 209 -10.31 7.88 1.29
CA ALA A 209 -9.67 7.70 2.59
C ALA A 209 -8.40 6.85 2.45
N ARG A 210 -7.45 7.02 3.37
CA ARG A 210 -6.26 6.17 3.45
C ARG A 210 -6.62 4.87 4.16
N CYS A 211 -6.18 3.75 3.60
CA CYS A 211 -6.33 2.44 4.24
C CYS A 211 -5.45 2.38 5.49
N GLU A 212 -6.00 2.02 6.64
CA GLU A 212 -5.20 1.89 7.88
C GLU A 212 -4.12 0.81 7.80
N ASN A 213 -4.34 -0.24 7.00
CA ASN A 213 -3.36 -1.32 6.85
C ASN A 213 -2.24 -0.96 5.85
N CYS A 214 -2.59 -0.55 4.61
CA CYS A 214 -1.58 -0.35 3.55
C CYS A 214 -1.27 1.12 3.21
N GLY A 215 -1.95 2.08 3.85
CA GLY A 215 -1.79 3.52 3.60
C GLY A 215 -2.35 4.03 2.27
N ARG A 216 -2.67 3.14 1.31
CA ARG A 216 -3.15 3.54 -0.02
C ARG A 216 -4.52 4.20 0.03
N LEU A 217 -4.73 5.19 -0.82
CA LEU A 217 -6.02 5.84 -1.01
C LEU A 217 -7.02 4.94 -1.76
N PHE A 218 -8.23 4.85 -1.20
CA PHE A 218 -9.35 4.13 -1.80
C PHE A 218 -10.64 4.94 -1.71
N TYR A 219 -11.57 4.67 -2.61
CA TYR A 219 -12.89 5.29 -2.58
C TYR A 219 -13.73 4.68 -1.46
N LYS A 220 -14.22 5.52 -0.56
CA LYS A 220 -14.96 5.14 0.64
C LYS A 220 -16.44 4.94 0.29
N ARG A 221 -16.95 3.73 0.53
CA ARG A 221 -18.37 3.39 0.26
C ARG A 221 -19.29 3.70 1.44
N SER A 222 -18.77 3.65 2.66
CA SER A 222 -19.49 3.98 3.90
C SER A 222 -18.59 4.77 4.84
N ASN A 223 -19.16 5.63 5.69
CA ASN A 223 -18.39 6.45 6.64
C ASN A 223 -17.56 5.63 7.64
N SER A 224 -17.90 4.37 7.89
CA SER A 224 -17.15 3.46 8.76
C SER A 224 -16.07 2.63 8.05
N GLN A 225 -15.92 2.72 6.72
CA GLN A 225 -14.95 1.91 6.01
C GLN A 225 -13.51 2.42 6.25
N LEU A 226 -12.70 1.61 6.95
CA LEU A 226 -11.30 1.90 7.28
C LEU A 226 -10.29 1.25 6.31
N TYR A 227 -10.66 0.12 5.71
CA TYR A 227 -9.76 -0.67 4.86
C TYR A 227 -10.17 -0.67 3.38
N CYS A 228 -9.17 -0.69 2.50
CA CYS A 228 -9.40 -0.89 1.06
C CYS A 228 -9.87 -2.33 0.77
N LYS A 229 -10.40 -2.59 -0.43
CA LYS A 229 -10.91 -3.92 -0.81
C LYS A 229 -9.90 -5.06 -0.60
N ASN A 230 -8.61 -4.79 -0.84
CA ASN A 230 -7.56 -5.81 -0.73
C ASN A 230 -7.14 -6.07 0.71
N CYS A 231 -7.21 -5.05 1.58
CA CYS A 231 -6.89 -5.16 2.99
C CYS A 231 -8.11 -5.52 3.84
N LYS A 232 -9.31 -5.46 3.27
CA LYS A 232 -10.56 -5.89 3.91
C LYS A 232 -10.55 -7.42 3.99
N GLY A 233 -9.82 -7.93 4.97
CA GLY A 233 -9.91 -9.31 5.42
C GLY A 233 -11.07 -9.45 6.39
N TYR A 234 -11.89 -10.47 6.18
CA TYR A 234 -12.79 -10.97 7.21
C TYR A 234 -11.90 -11.68 8.24
N GLN A 235 -11.68 -11.10 9.42
CA GLN A 235 -11.18 -11.91 10.53
C GLN A 235 -12.33 -12.84 10.92
N LYS A 236 -12.27 -14.10 10.46
CA LYS A 236 -13.13 -15.15 10.99
C LYS A 236 -12.85 -15.18 12.49
N ILE A 237 -13.83 -14.78 13.28
CA ILE A 237 -13.89 -15.14 14.69
C ILE A 237 -13.80 -16.66 14.69
N LYS A 238 -12.64 -17.23 14.98
CA LYS A 238 -12.45 -18.69 15.01
C LYS A 238 -13.09 -19.25 16.27
N THR A 239 -13.09 -18.46 17.33
CA THR A 239 -13.56 -18.86 18.64
C THR A 239 -14.44 -17.79 19.27
N LYS A 240 -15.46 -18.22 20.01
CA LYS A 240 -16.28 -17.35 20.86
C LYS A 240 -16.23 -17.88 22.30
N VAL A 241 -16.36 -16.99 23.27
CA VAL A 241 -16.46 -17.34 24.68
C VAL A 241 -17.95 -17.51 25.01
N LEU A 242 -18.29 -18.63 25.66
CA LEU A 242 -19.64 -18.90 26.16
C LEU A 242 -19.58 -19.13 27.67
N THR A 243 -20.66 -18.77 28.36
CA THR A 243 -20.84 -19.04 29.78
C THR A 243 -21.60 -20.35 29.97
N CYS A 244 -21.05 -21.27 30.77
CA CYS A 244 -21.68 -22.56 31.01
C CYS A 244 -22.96 -22.41 31.83
N CYS A 245 -24.07 -23.00 31.38
CA CYS A 245 -25.36 -22.93 32.08
C CYS A 245 -25.39 -23.65 33.44
N ASP A 246 -24.53 -24.65 33.67
CA ASP A 246 -24.52 -25.41 34.93
C ASP A 246 -23.53 -24.84 35.97
N CYS A 247 -22.37 -24.33 35.55
CA CYS A 247 -21.31 -23.88 36.48
C CYS A 247 -20.96 -22.40 36.41
N GLY A 248 -21.56 -21.63 35.49
CA GLY A 248 -21.30 -20.20 35.30
C GLY A 248 -19.91 -19.83 34.78
N LYS A 249 -19.02 -20.81 34.55
CA LYS A 249 -17.66 -20.55 34.04
C LYS A 249 -17.67 -20.27 32.55
N GLU A 250 -16.83 -19.33 32.15
CA GLU A 250 -16.54 -19.05 30.75
C GLU A 250 -15.67 -20.16 30.13
N PHE A 251 -15.97 -20.51 28.87
CA PHE A 251 -15.21 -21.47 28.11
C PHE A 251 -15.19 -21.11 26.61
N VAL A 252 -14.10 -21.45 25.94
CA VAL A 252 -13.87 -21.09 24.54
C VAL A 252 -14.42 -22.19 23.64
N VAL A 253 -15.20 -21.82 22.62
CA VAL A 253 -15.71 -22.75 21.60
C VAL A 253 -15.41 -22.23 20.20
N ASP A 254 -15.38 -23.13 19.21
CA ASP A 254 -15.36 -22.73 17.80
C ASP A 254 -16.59 -21.86 17.49
N SER A 255 -16.43 -20.83 16.67
CA SER A 255 -17.53 -19.93 16.32
C SER A 255 -18.70 -20.65 15.62
N LYS A 256 -18.45 -21.80 14.99
CA LYS A 256 -19.47 -22.67 14.38
C LYS A 256 -20.31 -23.44 15.40
N ALA A 257 -19.88 -23.52 16.67
CA ALA A 257 -20.61 -24.22 17.71
C ALA A 257 -21.82 -23.39 18.18
N ASN A 258 -22.93 -23.52 17.45
CA ASN A 258 -24.15 -22.74 17.75
C ASN A 258 -24.96 -23.28 18.92
N ASN A 259 -24.84 -24.59 19.21
CA ASN A 259 -25.71 -25.26 20.18
C ASN A 259 -24.98 -25.68 21.47
N LYS A 260 -23.69 -25.34 21.65
CA LYS A 260 -22.95 -25.73 22.85
C LYS A 260 -23.30 -24.79 24.00
N GLN A 261 -23.88 -25.32 25.08
CA GLN A 261 -24.30 -24.54 26.25
C GLN A 261 -23.53 -24.92 27.53
N ARG A 262 -22.78 -26.02 27.50
CA ARG A 262 -22.03 -26.57 28.64
C ARG A 262 -20.54 -26.62 28.36
N CYS A 263 -19.73 -26.37 29.39
CA CYS A 263 -18.31 -26.70 29.36
C CYS A 263 -18.11 -28.22 29.36
N ASP A 264 -16.93 -28.70 28.96
CA ASP A 264 -16.69 -30.14 28.76
C ASP A 264 -16.90 -30.97 30.04
N LYS A 265 -16.57 -30.40 31.21
CA LYS A 265 -16.78 -31.03 32.51
C LYS A 265 -18.27 -31.23 32.82
N CYS A 266 -19.08 -30.18 32.68
CA CYS A 266 -20.51 -30.25 32.94
C CYS A 266 -21.24 -31.13 31.91
N GLN A 267 -20.81 -31.10 30.65
CA GLN A 267 -21.33 -31.97 29.61
C GLN A 267 -21.09 -33.46 29.92
N HIS A 268 -19.89 -33.80 30.40
CA HIS A 268 -19.55 -35.18 30.77
C HIS A 268 -20.42 -35.71 31.92
N ILE A 269 -20.62 -34.90 32.96
CA ILE A 269 -21.50 -35.26 34.10
C ILE A 269 -22.92 -35.54 33.61
N LYS A 270 -23.47 -34.68 32.73
CA LYS A 270 -24.81 -34.88 32.17
C LYS A 270 -24.93 -36.12 31.30
N GLN A 271 -23.88 -36.47 30.55
CA GLN A 271 -23.86 -37.72 29.78
C GLN A 271 -23.88 -38.95 30.68
N LEU A 272 -23.11 -38.94 31.79
CA LEU A 272 -23.13 -40.03 32.78
C LEU A 272 -24.50 -40.16 33.46
N GLU A 273 -25.13 -39.05 33.84
CA GLU A 273 -26.49 -39.06 34.39
C GLU A 273 -27.51 -39.66 33.41
N TYR A 274 -27.43 -39.28 32.13
CA TYR A 274 -28.29 -39.82 31.09
C TYR A 274 -28.07 -41.34 30.92
N GLN A 275 -26.82 -41.79 30.85
CA GLN A 275 -26.48 -43.21 30.74
C GLN A 275 -27.01 -44.00 31.94
N ARG A 276 -26.82 -43.52 33.16
CA ARG A 276 -27.34 -44.16 34.39
C ARG A 276 -28.86 -44.27 34.35
N LYS A 277 -29.58 -43.22 33.96
CA LYS A 277 -31.04 -43.23 33.82
C LYS A 277 -31.52 -44.20 32.74
N SER A 278 -30.84 -44.22 31.60
CA SER A 278 -31.14 -45.15 30.50
C SER A 278 -30.98 -46.60 30.92
N MET A 279 -29.85 -46.93 31.58
CA MET A 279 -29.58 -48.28 32.10
C MET A 279 -30.58 -48.71 33.18
N ALA A 280 -30.97 -47.79 34.08
CA ALA A 280 -32.02 -48.07 35.07
C ALA A 280 -33.37 -48.35 34.40
N LYS A 281 -33.73 -47.59 33.36
CA LYS A 281 -34.96 -47.81 32.59
C LYS A 281 -34.93 -49.15 31.85
N ALA A 282 -33.81 -49.52 31.23
CA ALA A 282 -33.65 -50.80 30.56
C ALA A 282 -33.77 -52.00 31.52
N ARG A 283 -33.24 -51.86 32.75
CA ARG A 283 -33.37 -52.88 33.81
C ARG A 283 -34.78 -53.05 34.36
N ASN A 284 -35.61 -52.00 34.31
CA ASN A 284 -37.01 -52.05 34.75
C ASN A 284 -37.99 -52.51 33.65
N ILE A 285 -37.50 -52.80 32.44
CA ILE A 285 -38.29 -53.28 31.29
C ILE A 285 -38.05 -54.78 31.03
N MET A 286 -37.05 -55.39 31.70
CA MET A 286 -36.90 -56.85 31.83
C MET A 286 -37.68 -57.35 33.05
#